data_AF-A0A930ESK9-F1
#
_entry.id   AF-A0A930ESK9-F1
#
_cell.length_a   1.000
_cell.length_b   1.000
_cell.length_c   1.000
_cell.angle_alpha   90.00
_cell.angle_beta   90.00
_cell.angle_gamma   90.00
#
_symmetry.space_group_name_H-M   'P 1'
#
loop_
_entity.id
_entity.type
_entity.pdbx_description
1 polymer ?
#
loop_
_entity_poly.entity_id
_entity_poly.type
_entity_poly.pdbx_seq_one_letter_code
_entity_poly.pdbx_strand_id
1 'polypeptide(L)'
;MNDKEFTDELFQRMYDLGFNKAEIEDDVLFFFKNERDLLCPFSPRVMVACTCFEEKDQLIDVAEYLGIVDWSKVKVDTPILVSDFNEKNWERRHFAFFDNERVYAWVSGTTSWSTDNDKEAMSWKYAKLAEV
;
A
#
# COMPACT_ATOMS: atom_id res chain seq x y z
N MET A 1 11.49 18.85 -10.37
CA MET A 1 10.49 18.01 -9.71
C MET A 1 9.19 18.24 -10.45
N ASN A 2 8.64 17.18 -11.04
CA ASN A 2 7.33 17.22 -11.69
C ASN A 2 6.22 17.14 -10.63
N ASP A 3 5.00 17.58 -10.95
CA ASP A 3 3.88 17.58 -9.99
C ASP A 3 3.56 16.17 -9.48
N LYS A 4 3.72 15.16 -10.35
CA LYS A 4 3.59 13.75 -9.95
C LYS A 4 4.67 13.32 -8.96
N GLU A 5 5.94 13.65 -9.23
CA GLU A 5 7.06 13.28 -8.33
C GLU A 5 6.89 13.93 -6.96
N PHE A 6 6.44 15.19 -6.93
CA PHE A 6 6.11 15.90 -5.71
C PHE A 6 4.97 15.21 -4.95
N THR A 7 3.91 14.84 -5.64
CA THR A 7 2.76 14.15 -5.03
C THR A 7 3.16 12.81 -4.45
N ASP A 8 3.94 12.01 -5.18
CA ASP A 8 4.43 10.70 -4.70
C ASP A 8 5.30 10.86 -3.44
N GLU A 9 6.23 11.81 -3.42
CA GLU A 9 7.08 12.07 -2.25
C GLU A 9 6.27 12.60 -1.05
N LEU A 10 5.31 13.50 -1.31
CA LEU A 10 4.41 14.02 -0.29
C LEU A 10 3.60 12.88 0.34
N PHE A 11 2.94 12.06 -0.47
CA PHE A 11 2.12 10.95 0.01
C PHE A 11 2.97 9.94 0.80
N GLN A 12 4.18 9.61 0.34
CA GLN A 12 5.07 8.71 1.06
C GLN A 12 5.43 9.27 2.45
N ARG A 13 5.83 10.55 2.54
CA ARG A 13 6.15 11.17 3.83
C ARG A 13 4.94 11.23 4.76
N MET A 14 3.76 11.53 4.21
CA MET A 14 2.53 11.58 4.99
C MET A 14 2.14 10.19 5.51
N TYR A 15 2.32 9.15 4.69
CA TYR A 15 2.12 7.76 5.10
C TYR A 15 3.08 7.35 6.22
N ASP A 16 4.37 7.69 6.11
CA ASP A 16 5.38 7.41 7.15
C ASP A 16 5.08 8.13 8.48
N LEU A 17 4.41 9.29 8.42
CA LEU A 17 3.92 10.04 9.59
C LEU A 17 2.60 9.48 10.16
N GLY A 18 2.01 8.48 9.51
CA GLY A 18 0.78 7.79 9.91
C GLY A 18 -0.51 8.46 9.42
N PHE A 19 -0.45 9.30 8.39
CA PHE A 19 -1.63 9.82 7.71
C PHE A 19 -2.04 8.84 6.59
N ASN A 20 -3.15 8.13 6.82
CA ASN A 20 -3.59 7.06 5.91
C ASN A 20 -4.63 7.53 4.89
N LYS A 21 -5.24 8.70 5.11
CA LYS A 21 -6.30 9.24 4.25
C LYS A 21 -5.99 10.67 3.84
N ALA A 22 -6.39 11.01 2.63
CA ALA A 22 -6.38 12.35 2.12
C ALA A 22 -7.73 12.69 1.49
N GLU A 23 -8.07 13.98 1.45
CA GLU A 23 -9.32 14.45 0.88
C GLU A 23 -9.09 15.78 0.18
N ILE A 24 -9.70 15.92 -0.99
CA ILE A 24 -9.72 17.19 -1.72
C ILE A 24 -11.06 17.86 -1.44
N GLU A 25 -11.02 19.10 -0.95
CA GLU A 25 -12.18 19.97 -0.75
C GLU A 25 -11.73 21.41 -1.05
N ASP A 26 -12.50 22.15 -1.84
CA ASP A 26 -12.25 23.56 -2.18
C ASP A 26 -10.79 23.84 -2.65
N ASP A 27 -10.28 23.04 -3.60
CA ASP A 27 -8.92 23.12 -4.16
C ASP A 27 -7.78 22.89 -3.14
N VAL A 28 -8.11 22.34 -1.97
CA VAL A 28 -7.16 22.02 -0.92
C VAL A 28 -7.17 20.52 -0.64
N LEU A 29 -5.97 19.94 -0.68
CA LEU A 29 -5.71 18.56 -0.24
C LEU A 29 -5.41 18.55 1.25
N PHE A 30 -6.23 17.83 2.01
CA PHE A 30 -6.10 17.60 3.45
C PHE A 30 -5.63 16.18 3.71
N PHE A 31 -4.87 15.98 4.80
CA PHE A 31 -4.46 14.66 5.27
C PHE A 31 -4.95 14.39 6.69
N PHE A 32 -5.40 13.16 6.96
CA PHE A 32 -5.89 12.72 8.26
C PHE A 32 -5.61 11.23 8.51
N LYS A 33 -5.66 10.81 9.78
CA LYS A 33 -5.21 9.46 10.18
C LYS A 33 -6.25 8.37 9.96
N ASN A 34 -7.50 8.58 10.42
CA ASN A 34 -8.54 7.54 10.40
C ASN A 34 -9.92 8.10 10.04
N GLU A 35 -10.38 9.08 10.79
CA GLU A 35 -11.62 9.83 10.54
C GLU A 35 -11.24 11.28 10.25
N ARG A 36 -12.18 12.04 9.70
CA ARG A 36 -12.00 13.49 9.51
C ARG A 36 -11.95 14.11 10.92
N ASP A 37 -10.76 14.14 11.50
CA ASP A 37 -10.53 14.88 12.74
C ASP A 37 -10.99 16.31 12.46
N LEU A 38 -11.82 16.85 13.36
CA LEU A 38 -12.35 18.22 13.30
C LEU A 38 -11.30 19.14 12.69
N LEU A 39 -11.58 19.68 11.49
CA LEU A 39 -10.64 20.48 10.70
C LEU A 39 -9.94 21.48 11.62
N CYS A 40 -8.71 21.16 12.04
CA CYS A 40 -7.96 22.04 12.90
C CYS A 40 -7.09 22.93 12.02
N PRO A 41 -6.81 24.18 12.42
CA PRO A 41 -5.89 25.05 11.69
C PRO A 41 -4.53 24.39 11.42
N PHE A 42 -4.14 23.41 12.25
CA PHE A 42 -2.88 22.68 12.17
C PHE A 42 -2.92 21.41 11.32
N SER A 43 -4.07 21.05 10.73
CA SER A 43 -4.15 19.92 9.82
C SER A 43 -3.24 20.18 8.60
N PRO A 44 -2.37 19.22 8.23
CA PRO A 44 -1.52 19.33 7.05
C PRO A 44 -2.38 19.54 5.81
N ARG A 45 -2.06 20.58 5.05
CA ARG A 45 -2.81 20.97 3.86
C ARG A 45 -1.89 21.45 2.75
N VAL A 46 -2.24 21.14 1.51
CA VAL A 46 -1.50 21.55 0.31
C VAL A 46 -2.52 21.96 -0.76
N MET A 47 -2.20 22.96 -1.58
CA MET A 47 -3.07 23.32 -2.70
C MET A 47 -3.03 22.23 -3.77
N VAL A 48 -4.18 21.86 -4.32
CA VAL A 48 -4.29 20.85 -5.40
C VAL A 48 -3.47 21.25 -6.62
N ALA A 49 -3.36 22.55 -6.90
CA ALA A 49 -2.52 23.10 -7.96
C ALA A 49 -1.01 22.76 -7.86
N CYS A 50 -0.54 22.27 -6.71
CA CYS A 50 0.84 21.79 -6.53
C CYS A 50 0.97 20.26 -6.73
N THR A 51 -0.12 19.57 -7.03
CA THR A 51 -0.19 18.10 -7.09
C THR A 51 -0.62 17.63 -8.49
N CYS A 52 -0.60 16.32 -8.73
CA CYS A 52 -1.08 15.75 -9.98
C CYS A 52 -2.60 15.47 -10.01
N PHE A 53 -3.36 15.92 -9.01
CA PHE A 53 -4.81 15.72 -8.94
C PHE A 53 -5.58 16.83 -9.67
N GLU A 54 -6.77 16.48 -10.15
CA GLU A 54 -7.74 17.47 -10.64
C GLU A 54 -8.49 18.11 -9.47
N GLU A 55 -8.97 19.34 -9.66
CA GLU A 55 -9.83 20.12 -8.75
C GLU A 55 -11.23 19.48 -8.66
N LYS A 56 -11.28 18.29 -8.07
CA LYS A 56 -12.48 17.49 -7.86
C LYS A 56 -12.48 16.94 -6.46
N ASP A 57 -13.58 17.15 -5.77
CA ASP A 57 -13.80 16.60 -4.44
C ASP A 57 -13.76 15.09 -4.48
N GLN A 58 -12.79 14.52 -3.77
CA GLN A 58 -12.58 13.08 -3.71
C GLN A 58 -11.84 12.70 -2.43
N LEU A 59 -12.17 11.52 -1.92
CA LEU A 59 -11.47 10.90 -0.80
C LEU A 59 -10.47 9.89 -1.35
N ILE A 60 -9.23 10.03 -0.92
CA ILE A 60 -8.08 9.28 -1.40
C ILE A 60 -7.53 8.47 -0.24
N ASP A 61 -7.39 7.17 -0.43
CA ASP A 61 -6.59 6.34 0.47
C ASP A 61 -5.11 6.49 0.09
N VAL A 62 -4.28 6.92 1.05
CA VAL A 62 -2.86 7.21 0.81
C VAL A 62 -2.12 5.91 0.47
N ALA A 63 -2.49 4.79 1.09
CA ALA A 63 -1.88 3.49 0.82
C ALA A 63 -2.26 3.03 -0.60
N GLU A 64 -3.52 3.18 -0.99
CA GLU A 64 -3.99 2.83 -2.34
C GLU A 64 -3.28 3.66 -3.42
N TYR A 65 -3.15 4.98 -3.21
CA TYR A 65 -2.44 5.86 -4.15
C TYR A 65 -0.97 5.46 -4.33
N LEU A 66 -0.29 5.07 -3.25
CA LEU A 66 1.09 4.61 -3.29
C LEU A 66 1.23 3.15 -3.80
N GLY A 67 0.11 2.44 -4.01
CA GLY A 67 0.11 1.02 -4.33
C GLY A 67 0.58 0.12 -3.17
N ILE A 68 0.50 0.63 -1.93
CA ILE A 68 0.83 -0.12 -0.72
C ILE A 68 -0.34 -1.05 -0.40
N VAL A 69 -0.09 -2.35 -0.52
CA VAL A 69 -1.09 -3.38 -0.21
C VAL A 69 -1.07 -3.65 1.29
N ASP A 70 -2.24 -3.57 1.93
CA ASP A 70 -2.42 -4.02 3.32
C ASP A 70 -2.46 -5.56 3.38
N TRP A 71 -1.27 -6.15 3.50
CA TRP A 71 -1.07 -7.61 3.56
C TRP A 71 -1.80 -8.29 4.73
N SER A 72 -2.16 -7.55 5.78
CA SER A 72 -2.92 -8.11 6.92
C SER A 72 -4.36 -8.48 6.53
N LYS A 73 -4.90 -7.86 5.47
CA LYS A 73 -6.25 -8.11 4.95
C LYS A 73 -6.28 -9.03 3.75
N VAL A 74 -5.12 -9.38 3.18
CA VAL A 74 -5.03 -10.29 2.03
C VAL A 74 -5.44 -11.69 2.46
N LYS A 75 -6.30 -12.34 1.67
CA LYS A 75 -6.75 -13.70 1.96
C LYS A 75 -5.62 -14.70 1.73
N VAL A 76 -5.56 -15.72 2.58
CA VAL A 76 -4.72 -16.90 2.35
C VAL A 76 -4.99 -17.46 0.95
N ASP A 77 -3.94 -17.91 0.29
CA ASP A 77 -3.89 -18.43 -1.08
C ASP A 77 -4.15 -17.41 -2.21
N THR A 78 -4.16 -16.12 -1.91
CA THR A 78 -4.20 -15.09 -2.97
C THR A 78 -2.95 -15.19 -3.86
N PRO A 79 -3.08 -15.24 -5.20
CA PRO A 79 -1.95 -15.22 -6.12
C PRO A 79 -1.12 -13.93 -5.98
N ILE A 80 0.17 -14.09 -5.70
CA ILE A 80 1.11 -12.99 -5.48
C ILE A 80 2.40 -13.21 -6.27
N LEU A 81 3.09 -12.11 -6.55
CA LEU A 81 4.43 -12.12 -7.10
C LEU A 81 5.40 -11.72 -5.99
N VAL A 82 6.40 -12.56 -5.72
CA VAL A 82 7.39 -12.35 -4.66
C VAL A 82 8.80 -12.29 -5.23
N SER A 83 9.69 -11.55 -4.57
CA SER A 83 11.12 -11.54 -4.89
C SER A 83 11.98 -11.15 -3.67
N ASP A 84 13.19 -11.71 -3.60
CA ASP A 84 14.22 -11.30 -2.64
C ASP A 84 15.10 -10.15 -3.15
N PHE A 85 15.10 -9.92 -4.47
CA PHE A 85 15.88 -8.87 -5.12
C PHE A 85 14.96 -7.84 -5.76
N ASN A 86 15.21 -6.56 -5.52
CA ASN A 86 14.35 -5.51 -6.08
C ASN A 86 14.33 -5.61 -7.62
N GLU A 87 13.12 -5.67 -8.18
CA GLU A 87 12.81 -5.62 -9.62
C GLU A 87 13.32 -6.77 -10.52
N LYS A 88 13.99 -7.79 -9.99
CA LYS A 88 14.45 -8.95 -10.78
C LYS A 88 13.86 -10.26 -10.23
N ASN A 89 13.55 -11.19 -11.13
CA ASN A 89 13.09 -12.56 -10.83
C ASN A 89 11.84 -12.64 -9.94
N TRP A 90 10.73 -12.07 -10.39
CA TRP A 90 9.44 -12.25 -9.71
C TRP A 90 8.96 -13.69 -9.83
N GLU A 91 8.75 -14.34 -8.70
CA GLU A 91 8.20 -15.69 -8.61
C GLU A 91 6.70 -15.63 -8.33
N ARG A 92 5.92 -16.43 -9.08
CA ARG A 92 4.48 -16.60 -8.82
C ARG A 92 4.30 -17.57 -7.67
N ARG A 93 3.69 -17.10 -6.58
CA ARG A 93 3.42 -17.89 -5.36
C ARG A 93 2.02 -17.56 -4.84
N HIS A 94 1.60 -18.29 -3.81
CA HIS A 94 0.36 -18.04 -3.09
C HIS A 94 0.67 -17.43 -1.72
N PHE A 95 -0.11 -16.42 -1.32
CA PHE A 95 0.02 -15.78 -0.02
C PHE A 95 -0.30 -16.76 1.11
N ALA A 96 0.56 -16.85 2.13
CA ALA A 96 0.32 -17.68 3.30
C ALA A 96 -0.19 -16.83 4.46
N PHE A 97 0.63 -15.92 4.96
CA PHE A 97 0.28 -15.00 6.04
C PHE A 97 1.22 -13.78 6.03
N PHE A 98 0.89 -12.79 6.84
CA PHE A 98 1.71 -11.60 7.06
C PHE A 98 2.08 -11.53 8.54
N ASP A 99 3.38 -11.50 8.83
CA ASP A 99 3.90 -11.40 10.20
C ASP A 99 5.18 -10.57 10.23
N ASN A 100 5.39 -9.79 11.28
CA ASN A 100 6.59 -8.96 11.48
C ASN A 100 6.99 -8.12 10.25
N GLU A 101 6.02 -7.44 9.62
CA GLU A 101 6.20 -6.60 8.41
C GLU A 101 6.73 -7.37 7.19
N ARG A 102 6.65 -8.71 7.22
CA ARG A 102 7.09 -9.58 6.14
C ARG A 102 5.93 -10.39 5.59
N VAL A 103 5.92 -10.50 4.27
CA VAL A 103 4.97 -11.34 3.55
C VAL A 103 5.54 -12.75 3.49
N TYR A 104 4.76 -13.72 3.94
CA TYR A 104 5.07 -15.13 3.81
C TYR A 104 4.29 -15.72 2.65
N ALA A 105 4.97 -16.49 1.81
CA ALA A 105 4.36 -17.16 0.67
C ALA A 105 4.70 -18.65 0.67
N TRP A 106 3.74 -19.46 0.24
CA TRP A 106 3.90 -20.90 0.13
C TRP A 106 5.01 -21.29 -0.86
N VAL A 107 5.70 -22.38 -0.56
CA VAL A 107 6.80 -22.88 -1.38
C VAL A 107 6.34 -23.92 -2.39
N SER A 108 6.99 -23.96 -3.56
CA SER A 108 6.74 -24.97 -4.60
C SER A 108 5.33 -24.97 -5.22
N GLY A 109 4.65 -23.83 -5.25
CA GLY A 109 3.30 -23.72 -5.84
C GLY A 109 2.22 -24.41 -5.00
N THR A 110 2.54 -24.74 -3.75
CA THR A 110 1.58 -25.25 -2.78
C THR A 110 0.61 -24.15 -2.34
N THR A 111 -0.47 -24.57 -1.69
CA THR A 111 -1.53 -23.75 -1.09
C THR A 111 -1.88 -24.32 0.27
N SER A 112 -2.67 -23.59 1.07
CA SER A 112 -3.16 -24.07 2.38
C SER A 112 -3.96 -25.38 2.29
N TRP A 113 -4.44 -25.75 1.09
CA TRP A 113 -5.13 -27.02 0.85
C TRP A 113 -4.19 -28.23 0.69
N SER A 114 -2.95 -27.99 0.27
CA SER A 114 -1.98 -29.04 -0.05
C SER A 114 -0.90 -29.24 1.01
N THR A 115 -0.80 -28.35 2.00
CA THR A 115 0.25 -28.37 3.02
C THR A 115 -0.37 -28.57 4.41
N ASP A 116 0.11 -29.58 5.14
CA ASP A 116 -0.31 -29.85 6.53
C ASP A 116 0.49 -29.03 7.56
N ASN A 117 1.43 -28.17 7.12
CA ASN A 117 2.40 -27.54 8.02
C ASN A 117 2.78 -26.12 7.58
N ASP A 118 2.65 -25.16 8.52
CA ASP A 118 3.05 -23.75 8.36
C ASP A 118 4.54 -23.56 8.03
N LYS A 119 5.35 -24.61 8.21
CA LYS A 119 6.79 -24.64 7.92
C LYS A 119 7.12 -24.58 6.42
N GLU A 120 6.13 -24.69 5.55
CA GLU A 120 6.32 -24.60 4.09
C GLU A 120 6.11 -23.19 3.52
N ALA A 121 6.01 -22.18 4.40
CA ALA A 121 6.00 -20.77 3.99
C ALA A 121 7.40 -20.14 4.16
N MET A 122 7.85 -19.39 3.17
CA MET A 122 9.08 -18.58 3.26
C MET A 122 8.74 -17.09 3.28
N SER A 123 9.49 -16.32 4.07
CA SER A 123 9.39 -14.86 4.10
C SER A 123 10.06 -14.27 2.87
N TRP A 124 9.42 -13.27 2.26
CA TRP A 124 9.94 -12.55 1.11
C TRP A 124 10.13 -11.08 1.43
N LYS A 125 11.18 -10.48 0.87
CA LYS A 125 11.46 -9.05 1.08
C LYS A 125 10.53 -8.15 0.28
N TYR A 126 10.18 -8.55 -0.94
CA TYR A 126 9.27 -7.81 -1.81
C TYR A 126 8.11 -8.71 -2.25
N ALA A 127 6.91 -8.15 -2.22
CA ALA A 127 5.70 -8.81 -2.68
C ALA A 127 4.79 -7.80 -3.39
N LYS A 128 4.04 -8.26 -4.38
CA LYS A 128 2.96 -7.51 -5.04
C LYS A 128 1.83 -8.47 -5.42
N LEU A 129 0.62 -7.95 -5.53
CA LEU A 129 -0.51 -8.75 -6.03
C LEU A 129 -0.25 -9.14 -7.48
N ALA A 130 -0.58 -10.38 -7.84
CA ALA A 130 -0.54 -10.80 -9.23
C ALA A 130 -1.80 -10.29 -9.94
N GLU A 131 -1.65 -9.58 -11.05
CA GLU A 131 -2.77 -9.31 -11.96
C GLU A 131 -3.23 -10.64 -12.58
N VAL A 132 -4.53 -10.91 -12.49
CA VAL A 132 -5.18 -12.13 -13.00
C VAL A 132 -5.61 -11.92 -14.45
#